data_AF-A1IV48-F1
#
_entry.id   AF-A1IV48-F1
#
_cell.length_a   1.000
_cell.length_b   1.000
_cell.length_c   1.000
_cell.angle_alpha   90.00
_cell.angle_beta   90.00
_cell.angle_gamma   90.00
#
_symmetry.space_group_name_H-M   'P 1'
#
loop_
_entity.id
_entity.type
_entity.pdbx_description
1 polymer ?
#
loop_
_entity_poly.entity_id
_entity_poly.type
_entity_poly.pdbx_seq_one_letter_code
_entity_poly.pdbx_strand_id
1 'polypeptide(L)'
;VLPIDSIYTPISRVNYQVESTRVGRRNDFDKLTLDVWTNGSISPREAISLAAKILTEHLDIFVNLTDEAKNAEIMVEKEETPKEKMLEMTIEELDLSV
;
A
#
# COMPACT_ATOMS: atom_id res chain seq x y z
N VAL A 1 -2.61 11.83 46.20
CA VAL A 1 -2.94 11.54 44.79
C VAL A 1 -2.24 10.23 44.45
N LEU A 2 -2.95 9.21 43.95
CA LEU A 2 -2.36 7.93 43.56
C LEU A 2 -2.29 7.90 42.03
N PRO A 3 -1.09 8.09 41.43
CA PRO A 3 -0.94 7.97 39.99
C PRO A 3 -1.16 6.51 39.58
N ILE A 4 -1.91 6.31 38.50
CA ILE A 4 -2.09 5.01 37.86
C ILE A 4 -1.51 5.06 36.45
N ASP A 5 -0.94 3.95 36.00
CA ASP A 5 -0.42 3.86 34.63
C ASP A 5 -1.58 3.91 33.64
N SER A 6 -1.43 4.77 32.64
CA SER A 6 -2.46 4.98 31.62
C SER A 6 -2.14 4.14 30.38
N ILE A 7 -3.16 3.46 29.86
CA ILE A 7 -3.06 2.70 28.62
C ILE A 7 -3.41 3.65 27.47
N TYR A 8 -2.38 4.07 26.73
CA TYR A 8 -2.50 4.96 25.56
C TYR A 8 -2.53 4.20 24.23
N THR A 9 -2.83 2.90 24.26
CA THR A 9 -2.90 2.07 23.06
C THR A 9 -4.35 1.83 22.67
N PRO A 10 -4.87 2.49 21.63
CA PRO A 10 -6.27 2.37 21.23
C PRO A 10 -6.55 1.09 20.42
N ILE A 11 -5.53 0.29 20.11
CA ILE A 11 -5.63 -0.95 19.32
C ILE A 11 -5.69 -2.15 20.27
N SER A 12 -6.75 -2.93 20.17
CA SER A 12 -6.96 -4.11 21.02
C SER A 12 -6.47 -5.40 20.37
N ARG A 13 -6.54 -5.51 19.04
CA ARG A 13 -6.12 -6.69 18.28
C ARG A 13 -5.81 -6.32 16.83
N VAL A 14 -4.85 -7.02 16.24
CA VAL A 14 -4.57 -7.01 14.80
C VAL A 14 -4.38 -8.46 14.34
N ASN A 15 -4.94 -8.80 13.18
CA ASN A 15 -4.70 -10.06 12.49
C ASN A 15 -4.40 -9.78 11.01
N TYR A 16 -3.66 -10.66 10.36
CA TYR A 16 -3.39 -10.56 8.93
C TYR A 16 -3.42 -11.93 8.26
N GLN A 17 -3.83 -11.93 6.99
CA GLN A 17 -3.79 -13.12 6.16
C GLN A 17 -3.28 -12.75 4.77
N VAL A 18 -2.35 -13.55 4.26
CA VAL A 18 -1.80 -13.41 2.90
C VAL A 18 -2.25 -14.61 2.08
N GLU A 19 -2.82 -14.36 0.92
CA GLU A 19 -3.27 -15.38 -0.02
C GLU A 19 -2.82 -15.02 -1.44
N SER A 20 -2.44 -16.01 -2.24
CA SER A 20 -2.14 -15.76 -3.65
C SER A 20 -3.41 -15.34 -4.38
N THR A 21 -3.33 -14.27 -5.17
CA THR A 21 -4.47 -13.72 -5.88
C THR A 21 -4.16 -13.56 -7.37
N ARG A 22 -5.18 -13.78 -8.18
CA ARG A 22 -5.12 -13.51 -9.62
C ARG A 22 -5.73 -12.14 -9.91
N VAL A 23 -4.95 -11.23 -10.46
CA VAL A 23 -5.41 -9.89 -10.87
C VAL A 23 -5.46 -9.84 -12.39
N GLY A 24 -6.67 -9.97 -12.95
CA GLY A 24 -6.89 -10.04 -14.40
C GLY A 24 -6.27 -11.33 -14.99
N ARG A 25 -5.24 -11.17 -15.84
CA ARG A 25 -4.52 -12.30 -16.46
C ARG A 25 -3.26 -12.72 -15.71
N ARG A 26 -2.77 -11.88 -14.78
CA ARG A 26 -1.53 -12.05 -14.00
C ARG A 26 -1.80 -12.83 -12.70
N ASN A 27 -0.92 -13.77 -12.35
CA ASN A 27 -1.08 -14.72 -11.23
C ASN A 27 0.00 -14.57 -10.15
N ASP A 28 0.80 -13.51 -10.22
CA ASP A 28 2.00 -13.25 -9.40
C ASP A 28 1.75 -12.26 -8.25
N PHE A 29 0.49 -11.92 -7.98
CA PHE A 29 0.11 -11.02 -6.91
C PHE A 29 -0.26 -11.78 -5.63
N ASP A 30 0.03 -11.16 -4.50
CA ASP A 30 -0.45 -11.57 -3.19
C ASP A 30 -1.50 -10.57 -2.69
N LYS A 31 -2.60 -11.09 -2.13
CA LYS A 31 -3.62 -10.30 -1.45
C LYS A 31 -3.38 -10.34 0.05
N LEU A 32 -3.21 -9.17 0.64
CA LEU A 32 -3.15 -8.97 2.08
C LEU A 32 -4.52 -8.54 2.61
N THR A 33 -5.04 -9.28 3.59
CA THR A 33 -6.22 -8.90 4.37
C THR A 33 -5.79 -8.57 5.79
N LEU A 34 -6.19 -7.40 6.29
CA LEU A 34 -5.89 -6.92 7.65
C LEU A 34 -7.19 -6.77 8.44
N ASP A 35 -7.28 -7.45 9.57
CA ASP A 35 -8.36 -7.26 10.53
C ASP A 35 -7.83 -6.49 11.74
N VAL A 36 -8.40 -5.31 12.01
CA VAL A 36 -7.94 -4.41 13.07
C VAL A 36 -9.10 -4.02 13.98
N TRP A 37 -8.93 -4.26 15.28
CA TRP A 37 -9.90 -3.91 16.31
C TRP A 37 -9.39 -2.75 17.15
N THR A 38 -10.17 -1.68 17.21
CA THR A 38 -9.86 -0.48 18.01
C THR A 38 -10.91 -0.29 19.10
N ASN A 39 -10.55 0.45 20.15
CA ASN A 39 -11.46 0.83 21.23
C ASN A 39 -12.38 2.03 20.88
N GLY A 40 -12.39 2.47 19.62
CA GLY A 40 -13.17 3.61 19.14
C GLY A 40 -12.51 4.98 19.25
N SER A 41 -11.35 5.12 19.93
CA SER A 41 -10.62 6.40 19.98
C SER A 41 -9.95 6.78 18.66
N ILE A 42 -9.70 5.81 17.78
CA ILE A 42 -9.21 5.99 16.41
C ILE A 42 -9.90 4.97 15.49
N SER A 43 -10.21 5.36 14.26
CA SER A 43 -10.74 4.39 13.31
C SER A 43 -9.64 3.42 12.85
N PRO A 44 -9.98 2.15 12.52
CA PRO A 44 -8.99 1.20 11.98
C PRO A 44 -8.24 1.74 10.76
N ARG A 45 -8.94 2.47 9.89
CA ARG A 45 -8.36 3.09 8.69
C ARG A 45 -7.29 4.12 9.04
N GLU A 46 -7.61 5.06 9.92
CA GLU A 46 -6.65 6.09 10.35
C GLU A 46 -5.46 5.48 11.08
N ALA A 47 -5.70 4.46 11.91
CA ALA A 47 -4.63 3.76 12.61
C ALA A 47 -3.63 3.10 11.64
N ILE A 48 -4.12 2.45 10.59
CA ILE A 48 -3.26 1.85 9.55
C ILE A 48 -2.51 2.94 8.79
N SER A 49 -3.15 4.06 8.43
CA SER A 49 -2.47 5.18 7.75
C SER A 49 -1.35 5.79 8.61
N LEU A 50 -1.59 5.94 9.92
CA LEU A 50 -0.57 6.41 10.87
C LEU A 50 0.58 5.41 10.99
N ALA A 51 0.28 4.11 11.11
CA ALA A 51 1.28 3.06 11.14
C ALA A 51 2.15 3.05 9.87
N ALA A 52 1.53 3.18 8.69
CA ALA A 52 2.26 3.27 7.42
C ALA A 52 3.19 4.49 7.38
N LYS A 53 2.71 5.66 7.82
CA LYS A 53 3.54 6.88 7.90
C LYS A 53 4.74 6.67 8.82
N ILE A 54 4.53 6.13 10.03
CA ILE A 54 5.61 5.86 10.99
C ILE A 54 6.63 4.88 10.39
N LEU A 55 6.16 3.84 9.71
CA LEU A 55 7.03 2.88 9.02
C LEU A 55 7.88 3.55 7.94
N THR A 56 7.27 4.41 7.11
CA THR A 56 8.00 5.16 6.09
C THR A 56 9.05 6.08 6.70
N GLU A 57 8.72 6.80 7.77
CA GLU A 57 9.68 7.67 8.48
C GLU A 57 10.88 6.88 9.02
N HIS A 58 10.67 5.66 9.50
CA HIS A 58 11.77 4.80 9.95
C HIS A 58 12.60 4.26 8.78
N LEU A 59 11.97 3.97 7.63
CA LEU A 59 12.67 3.51 6.43
C LEU A 59 13.47 4.63 5.75
N ASP A 60 13.01 5.88 5.85
CA ASP A 60 13.67 7.05 5.26
C ASP A 60 15.09 7.24 5.77
N ILE A 61 15.36 6.88 7.04
CA ILE A 61 16.72 6.87 7.61
C ILE A 61 17.64 5.98 6.78
N PHE A 62 17.16 4.82 6.31
CA PHE A 62 17.95 3.89 5.51
C PHE A 62 18.13 4.37 4.08
N VAL A 63 17.09 4.96 3.47
CA VAL A 63 17.18 5.57 2.14
C VAL A 63 18.21 6.70 2.13
N ASN A 64 18.29 7.45 3.22
CA ASN A 64 19.21 8.58 3.33
C ASN A 64 20.68 8.22 3.58
N LEU A 65 21.00 6.94 3.81
CA LEU A 65 22.39 6.47 4.05
C LEU A 65 23.26 6.50 2.78
N THR A 66 22.67 6.41 1.59
CA THR A 66 23.40 6.49 0.32
C THR A 66 22.72 7.44 -0.65
N ASP A 67 23.51 8.29 -1.31
CA ASP A 67 22.96 9.25 -2.29
C ASP A 67 22.42 8.55 -3.56
N GLU A 68 22.82 7.30 -3.81
CA GLU A 68 22.25 6.47 -4.87
C GLU A 68 20.81 6.03 -4.56
N ALA A 69 20.51 5.71 -3.29
CA ALA A 69 19.16 5.31 -2.89
C ALA A 69 18.18 6.49 -2.88
N LYS A 70 18.64 7.71 -2.56
CA LYS A 70 17.80 8.93 -2.63
C LYS A 70 17.37 9.29 -4.06
N ASN A 71 18.21 9.00 -5.05
CA ASN A 71 17.96 9.30 -6.45
C ASN A 71 17.39 8.10 -7.22
N ALA A 72 17.16 6.97 -6.55
CA ALA A 72 16.51 5.82 -7.16
C ALA A 72 15.02 6.13 -7.37
N GLU A 73 14.60 6.18 -8.63
CA GLU A 73 13.17 6.28 -8.95
C GLU A 73 12.47 5.02 -8.47
N ILE A 74 11.51 5.17 -7.56
CA ILE A 74 10.59 4.09 -7.20
C ILE A 74 9.77 3.81 -8.45
N MET A 75 10.02 2.67 -9.10
CA MET A 75 9.16 2.19 -10.18
C MET A 75 7.78 1.89 -9.58
N VAL A 76 6.92 2.91 -9.57
CA VAL A 76 5.49 2.68 -9.40
C VAL A 76 5.07 2.04 -10.72
N GLU A 77 4.70 0.76 -10.70
CA GLU A 77 3.90 0.19 -11.80
C GLU A 77 2.67 1.09 -11.92
N LYS A 78 2.69 1.98 -12.91
CA LYS A 78 1.56 2.82 -13.23
C LYS A 78 0.42 1.87 -13.59
N GLU A 79 -0.74 1.99 -12.93
CA GLU A 79 -1.94 1.34 -13.46
C GLU A 79 -2.16 1.91 -14.86
N GLU A 80 -1.81 1.14 -15.89
CA GLU A 80 -2.03 1.52 -17.29
C GLU A 80 -3.50 1.90 -17.46
N THR A 81 -3.73 3.17 -17.75
CA THR A 81 -5.07 3.64 -18.03
C THR A 81 -5.59 2.99 -19.31
N PRO A 82 -6.91 2.80 -19.48
CA PRO A 82 -7.47 2.25 -20.72
C PRO A 82 -7.01 3.00 -21.98
N LYS A 83 -6.73 4.30 -21.84
CA LYS A 83 -6.16 5.13 -22.92
C LYS A 83 -4.73 4.74 -23.27
N GLU A 84 -3.87 4.49 -22.29
CA GLU A 84 -2.48 4.07 -22.54
C GLU A 84 -2.44 2.71 -23.24
N LYS A 85 -3.31 1.77 -22.85
CA LYS A 85 -3.47 0.49 -23.57
C LYS A 85 -3.91 0.65 -25.02
N MET A 86 -4.85 1.56 -25.30
CA MET A 86 -5.28 1.85 -26.68
C MET A 86 -4.19 2.52 -27.53
N LEU A 87 -3.26 3.24 -26.90
CA LEU A 87 -2.12 3.89 -27.56
C LEU A 87 -1.02 2.89 -27.94
N GLU A 88 -0.94 1.76 -27.24
CA GLU A 88 0.02 0.67 -27.50
C GLU A 88 -0.52 -0.40 -28.46
N MET A 89 -1.83 -0.42 -28.70
CA MET A 89 -2.44 -1.28 -29.71
C MET A 89 -2.03 -0.83 -31.11
N THR A 90 -1.73 -1.79 -31.98
CA THR A 90 -1.42 -1.53 -33.38
C THR A 90 -2.66 -1.06 -34.15
N ILE A 91 -2.47 -0.36 -35.28
CA ILE A 91 -3.58 0.21 -36.07
C ILE A 91 -4.54 -0.90 -36.55
N GLU A 92 -4.02 -2.10 -36.80
CA GLU A 92 -4.79 -3.29 -37.17
C GLU A 92 -5.68 -3.85 -36.05
N GLU A 93 -5.35 -3.57 -34.78
CA GLU A 93 -6.13 -4.00 -33.61
C GLU A 93 -7.17 -2.95 -33.19
N LEU A 94 -7.06 -1.73 -33.71
CA LEU A 94 -8.09 -0.72 -33.63
C LEU A 94 -9.12 -1.05 -34.71
N ASP A 95 -10.34 -1.43 -34.31
CA ASP A 95 -11.46 -1.84 -35.17
C ASP A 95 -12.07 -0.63 -35.94
N LEU A 96 -11.19 0.15 -36.59
CA LEU A 96 -11.49 1.33 -37.38
C LEU A 96 -11.94 0.85 -38.77
N SER A 97 -13.25 0.75 -38.97
CA SER A 97 -13.80 0.52 -40.31
C SER A 97 -13.52 1.74 -41.20
N VAL A 98 -13.04 1.48 -42.42
CA VAL A 98 -12.89 2.49 -43.48
C VAL A 98 -14.23 3.10 -43.88
#